data_AF-A0A3S8S909-F1
#
_entry.id   AF-A0A3S8S909-F1
#
_cell.length_a   1.000
_cell.length_b   1.000
_cell.length_c   1.000
_cell.angle_alpha   90.00
_cell.angle_beta   90.00
_cell.angle_gamma   90.00
#
_symmetry.space_group_name_H-M   'P 1'
#
loop_
_entity.id
_entity.type
_entity.pdbx_description
1 polymer ?
#
loop_
_entity_poly.entity_id
_entity_poly.type
_entity_poly.pdbx_seq_one_letter_code
_entity_poly.pdbx_strand_id
1 'polypeptide(L)'
;MIKWIISNFTLVIKWVIDNKLSLIALLVSIWTAYKSRTFFKVKWGNNCEITMNNSVVAMKKDGTPEISYTDTFLTYLTVVNPSPNDLAYYDLKVYDADNGNPLEIIYAIYFYLNDDHTYFVHYLNPLNSNLLELPEKNHGVFKANSYTRFNLPIVVTDEYEYKDLKHIKIEFKVAKNSFRKIKIYSKTYDVTGWQRKPYRLGYGQDIKINILTKRIVSLEVKDHIVDNEALFKNLNKIHKVLQEINTQESSRSRL
;
A
#
# COMPACT_ATOMS: atom_id res chain seq x y z
N MET A 1 33.09 28.94 55.76
CA MET A 1 32.48 27.99 54.79
C MET A 1 31.01 28.31 54.50
N ILE A 2 30.12 28.34 55.50
CA ILE A 2 28.68 28.65 55.31
C ILE A 2 28.41 30.04 54.70
N LYS A 3 29.09 31.10 55.18
CA LYS A 3 28.96 32.46 54.61
C LYS A 3 29.40 32.56 53.14
N TRP A 4 30.39 31.77 52.74
CA TRP A 4 30.89 31.74 51.36
C TRP A 4 29.88 31.04 50.43
N ILE A 5 29.26 29.94 50.89
CA ILE A 5 28.18 29.26 50.19
C ILE A 5 26.97 30.19 50.03
N ILE A 6 26.56 30.89 51.08
CA ILE A 6 25.43 31.83 51.04
C ILE A 6 25.70 33.00 50.08
N SER A 7 26.92 33.56 50.09
CA SER A 7 27.36 34.64 49.18
C SER A 7 27.33 34.22 47.71
N ASN A 8 27.81 33.01 47.40
CA ASN A 8 27.75 32.49 46.03
C ASN A 8 26.31 32.19 45.61
N PHE A 9 25.47 31.74 46.55
CA PHE A 9 24.05 31.48 46.28
C PHE A 9 23.27 32.78 45.98
N THR A 10 23.52 33.86 46.71
CA THR A 10 22.88 35.16 46.44
C THR A 10 23.35 35.78 45.12
N LEU A 11 24.62 35.59 44.74
CA LEU A 11 25.14 35.97 43.42
C LEU A 11 24.43 35.23 42.27
N VAL A 12 24.21 33.93 42.41
CA VAL A 12 23.46 33.12 41.43
C VAL A 12 22.00 33.59 41.35
N ILE A 13 21.33 33.84 42.48
CA ILE A 13 19.95 34.35 42.48
C ILE A 13 19.86 35.70 41.77
N LYS A 14 20.79 36.62 42.04
CA LYS A 14 20.83 37.94 41.39
C LYS A 14 21.05 37.80 39.88
N TRP A 15 21.98 36.94 39.46
CA TRP A 15 22.23 36.64 38.06
C TRP A 15 20.99 36.07 37.36
N VAL A 16 20.23 35.17 38.01
CA VAL A 16 18.97 34.63 37.47
C VAL A 16 17.89 35.72 37.33
N ILE A 17 17.76 36.61 38.31
CA ILE A 17 16.80 37.73 38.27
C ILE A 17 17.13 38.69 37.13
N ASP A 18 18.42 39.02 36.96
CA ASP A 18 18.89 39.92 35.90
C ASP A 18 18.74 39.28 34.50
N ASN A 19 18.82 37.95 34.41
CA ASN A 19 18.69 37.18 33.15
C ASN A 19 17.33 36.49 32.98
N LYS A 20 16.27 36.96 33.65
CA LYS A 20 14.92 36.36 33.59
C LYS A 20 14.38 36.16 32.17
N LEU A 21 14.65 37.10 31.26
CA LEU A 21 14.21 37.01 29.87
C LEU A 21 14.93 35.87 29.12
N SER A 22 16.24 35.72 29.33
CA SER A 22 17.04 34.63 28.76
C SER A 22 16.59 33.26 29.28
N LEU A 23 16.24 33.17 30.57
CA LEU A 23 15.71 31.94 31.17
C LEU A 23 14.34 31.56 30.57
N ILE A 24 13.43 32.54 30.43
CA ILE A 24 12.12 32.32 29.79
C ILE A 24 12.31 31.90 28.33
N ALA A 25 13.17 32.58 27.58
CA ALA A 25 13.48 32.22 26.20
C ALA A 25 14.05 30.79 26.09
N LEU A 26 14.93 30.40 27.02
CA LEU A 26 15.46 29.04 27.09
C LEU A 26 14.36 28.01 27.37
N LEU A 27 13.46 28.30 28.32
CA LEU A 27 12.33 27.41 28.63
C LEU A 27 11.37 27.26 27.44
N VAL A 28 11.03 28.36 26.78
CA VAL A 28 10.19 28.34 25.56
C VAL A 28 10.89 27.57 24.44
N SER A 29 12.21 27.74 24.29
CA SER A 29 13.00 27.01 23.30
C SER A 29 13.02 25.50 23.59
N ILE A 30 13.27 25.09 24.85
CA ILE A 30 13.24 23.68 25.27
C ILE A 30 11.85 23.09 25.07
N TRP A 31 10.81 23.81 25.46
CA TRP A 31 9.42 23.37 25.28
C TRP A 31 9.06 23.19 23.81
N THR A 32 9.42 24.17 22.97
CA THR A 32 9.18 24.12 21.53
C THR A 32 9.96 22.97 20.89
N ALA A 33 11.22 22.78 21.28
CA ALA A 33 12.05 21.66 20.82
C ALA A 33 11.52 20.30 21.28
N TYR A 34 10.90 20.22 22.46
CA TYR A 34 10.26 19.00 22.94
C TYR A 34 8.96 18.70 22.17
N LYS A 35 8.12 19.71 21.96
CA LYS A 35 6.86 19.59 21.21
C LYS A 35 7.07 19.32 19.73
N SER A 36 8.13 19.85 19.12
CA SER A 36 8.44 19.66 17.70
C SER A 36 9.13 18.33 17.39
N ARG A 37 9.38 17.48 18.41
CA ARG A 37 10.02 16.18 18.19
C ARG A 37 9.19 15.32 17.24
N THR A 38 9.84 14.90 16.15
CA THR A 38 9.24 13.97 15.19
C THR A 38 9.25 12.55 15.74
N PHE A 39 8.08 12.02 16.04
CA PHE A 39 7.87 10.60 16.34
C PHE A 39 6.82 10.04 15.38
N PHE A 40 7.07 8.85 14.84
CA PHE A 40 6.11 8.15 14.01
C PHE A 40 6.24 6.65 14.21
N LYS A 41 5.13 5.96 14.00
CA LYS A 41 5.01 4.52 14.21
C LYS A 41 4.74 3.85 12.87
N VAL A 42 5.50 2.79 12.63
CA VAL A 42 5.35 1.93 11.47
C VAL A 42 4.80 0.61 11.95
N LYS A 43 3.71 0.16 11.36
CA LYS A 43 3.11 -1.16 11.58
C LYS A 43 3.10 -1.90 10.24
N TRP A 44 3.71 -3.06 10.24
CA TRP A 44 3.72 -3.97 9.11
C TRP A 44 2.52 -4.90 9.21
N GLY A 45 1.98 -5.35 8.08
CA GLY A 45 1.06 -6.47 8.03
C GLY A 45 1.66 -7.69 8.73
N ASN A 46 0.82 -8.56 9.28
CA ASN A 46 1.32 -9.76 9.96
C ASN A 46 1.94 -10.72 8.95
N ASN A 47 1.30 -10.88 7.80
CA ASN A 47 1.69 -11.83 6.76
C ASN A 47 1.85 -11.13 5.41
N CYS A 48 2.60 -11.77 4.52
CA CYS A 48 2.65 -11.49 3.10
C CYS A 48 2.16 -12.76 2.39
N GLU A 49 0.99 -12.71 1.78
CA GLU A 49 0.32 -13.91 1.27
C GLU A 49 0.17 -13.84 -0.24
N ILE A 50 0.44 -14.97 -0.90
CA ILE A 50 0.14 -15.13 -2.32
C ILE A 50 -1.38 -15.04 -2.53
N THR A 51 -1.78 -14.22 -3.48
CA THR A 51 -3.17 -14.04 -3.90
C THR A 51 -3.56 -15.06 -4.97
N MET A 52 -4.85 -15.19 -5.27
CA MET A 52 -5.28 -16.04 -6.39
C MET A 52 -4.92 -15.38 -7.73
N ASN A 53 -4.66 -16.17 -8.77
CA ASN A 53 -4.28 -15.61 -10.08
C ASN A 53 -5.39 -14.72 -10.64
N ASN A 54 -5.08 -13.53 -11.15
CA ASN A 54 -6.06 -12.56 -11.66
C ASN A 54 -7.04 -12.03 -10.60
N SER A 55 -6.72 -12.14 -9.31
CA SER A 55 -7.56 -11.60 -8.24
C SER A 55 -7.24 -10.15 -7.90
N VAL A 56 -6.02 -9.67 -8.20
CA VAL A 56 -5.63 -8.26 -8.09
C VAL A 56 -5.84 -7.61 -9.45
N VAL A 57 -6.69 -6.59 -9.49
CA VAL A 57 -7.18 -6.00 -10.74
C VAL A 57 -7.16 -4.48 -10.66
N ALA A 58 -6.60 -3.86 -11.70
CA ALA A 58 -6.78 -2.44 -12.00
C ALA A 58 -8.14 -2.24 -12.68
N MET A 59 -8.97 -1.38 -12.14
CA MET A 59 -10.34 -1.12 -12.57
C MET A 59 -10.47 0.34 -13.00
N LYS A 60 -11.08 0.58 -14.15
CA LYS A 60 -11.49 1.93 -14.56
C LYS A 60 -12.66 2.42 -13.72
N LYS A 61 -12.91 3.73 -13.71
CA LYS A 61 -14.02 4.36 -12.98
C LYS A 61 -15.39 3.75 -13.26
N ASP A 62 -15.61 3.30 -14.49
CA ASP A 62 -16.88 2.69 -14.90
C ASP A 62 -17.05 1.25 -14.39
N GLY A 63 -16.02 0.70 -13.74
CA GLY A 63 -15.98 -0.67 -13.24
C GLY A 63 -15.55 -1.70 -14.28
N THR A 64 -14.96 -1.28 -15.40
CA THR A 64 -14.34 -2.21 -16.34
C THR A 64 -12.92 -2.60 -15.88
N PRO A 65 -12.56 -3.89 -15.92
CA PRO A 65 -11.20 -4.32 -15.61
C PRO A 65 -10.26 -3.89 -16.74
N GLU A 66 -9.18 -3.22 -16.38
CA GLU A 66 -8.14 -2.76 -17.31
C GLU A 66 -7.00 -3.79 -17.39
N ILE A 67 -6.43 -4.15 -16.24
CA ILE A 67 -5.33 -5.11 -16.12
C ILE A 67 -5.60 -6.03 -14.93
N SER A 68 -5.34 -7.33 -15.11
CA SER A 68 -5.36 -8.34 -14.04
C SER A 68 -3.97 -8.91 -13.85
N TYR A 69 -3.57 -9.07 -12.59
CA TYR A 69 -2.24 -9.55 -12.22
C TYR A 69 -2.27 -11.01 -11.77
N THR A 70 -1.27 -11.78 -12.18
CA THR A 70 -0.99 -13.13 -11.67
C THR A 70 0.11 -13.06 -10.61
N ASP A 71 0.27 -14.14 -9.84
CA ASP A 71 1.45 -14.35 -8.97
C ASP A 71 1.77 -13.14 -8.06
N THR A 72 0.72 -12.53 -7.52
CA THR A 72 0.84 -11.33 -6.70
C THR A 72 0.85 -11.70 -5.22
N PHE A 73 1.87 -11.27 -4.49
CA PHE A 73 1.87 -11.29 -3.03
C PHE A 73 1.24 -10.02 -2.50
N LEU A 74 0.37 -10.13 -1.49
CA LEU A 74 -0.28 -8.99 -0.89
C LEU A 74 0.08 -8.87 0.58
N THR A 75 0.51 -7.66 0.95
CA THR A 75 0.62 -7.23 2.34
C THR A 75 0.24 -5.76 2.46
N TYR A 76 0.37 -5.19 3.66
CA TYR A 76 0.14 -3.77 3.87
C TYR A 76 1.17 -3.16 4.82
N LEU A 77 1.34 -1.86 4.68
CA LEU A 77 2.16 -1.01 5.52
C LEU A 77 1.26 0.08 6.08
N THR A 78 1.25 0.25 7.41
CA THR A 78 0.55 1.33 8.07
C THR A 78 1.55 2.25 8.74
N VAL A 79 1.46 3.55 8.42
CA VAL A 79 2.26 4.59 9.03
C VAL A 79 1.34 5.54 9.78
N VAL A 80 1.65 5.75 11.05
CA VAL A 80 0.97 6.74 11.89
C VAL A 80 1.98 7.84 12.19
N ASN A 81 1.70 9.05 11.69
CA ASN A 81 2.49 10.24 11.97
C ASN A 81 1.71 11.15 12.95
N PRO A 82 1.82 10.94 14.26
CA PRO A 82 1.24 11.81 15.28
C PRO A 82 2.07 13.08 15.52
N SER A 83 3.17 13.29 14.80
CA SER A 83 4.01 14.46 14.99
C SER A 83 3.42 15.68 14.28
N PRO A 84 3.71 16.90 14.75
CA PRO A 84 3.20 18.12 14.13
C PRO A 84 3.87 18.44 12.79
N ASN A 85 4.83 17.64 12.36
CA ASN A 85 5.60 17.87 11.14
C ASN A 85 5.34 16.78 10.11
N ASP A 86 5.32 17.17 8.85
CA ASP A 86 5.34 16.26 7.71
C ASP A 86 6.65 15.45 7.70
N LEU A 87 6.57 14.17 7.35
CA LEU A 87 7.71 13.27 7.26
C LEU A 87 7.86 12.73 5.85
N ALA A 88 8.92 13.14 5.17
CA ALA A 88 9.24 12.62 3.85
C ALA A 88 9.80 11.19 3.93
N TYR A 89 9.25 10.30 3.12
CA TYR A 89 9.80 8.97 2.87
C TYR A 89 10.27 8.87 1.43
N TYR A 90 11.23 7.99 1.21
CA TYR A 90 11.76 7.67 -0.09
C TYR A 90 12.30 6.25 -0.10
N ASP A 91 12.52 5.74 -1.30
CA ASP A 91 13.12 4.43 -1.49
C ASP A 91 12.25 3.28 -0.94
N LEU A 92 10.92 3.39 -1.07
CA LEU A 92 10.03 2.25 -0.85
C LEU A 92 10.37 1.18 -1.89
N LYS A 93 10.91 0.07 -1.43
CA LYS A 93 11.42 -1.01 -2.25
C LYS A 93 11.02 -2.35 -1.68
N VAL A 94 10.86 -3.30 -2.58
CA VAL A 94 10.69 -4.71 -2.25
C VAL A 94 11.73 -5.49 -3.02
N TYR A 95 12.30 -6.50 -2.37
CA TYR A 95 13.29 -7.37 -2.96
C TYR A 95 13.23 -8.74 -2.28
N ASP A 96 13.74 -9.74 -2.98
CA ASP A 96 14.03 -11.04 -2.39
C ASP A 96 15.18 -10.89 -1.38
N ALA A 97 14.92 -11.27 -0.13
CA ALA A 97 15.86 -11.07 0.96
C ALA A 97 17.09 -11.97 0.87
N ASP A 98 17.01 -13.07 0.11
CA ASP A 98 18.07 -14.08 0.02
C ASP A 98 19.12 -13.71 -1.03
N ASN A 99 18.72 -13.17 -2.18
CA ASN A 99 19.62 -12.79 -3.29
C ASN A 99 19.73 -11.27 -3.52
N GLY A 100 18.83 -10.46 -2.95
CA GLY A 100 18.79 -9.01 -3.12
C GLY A 100 18.16 -8.52 -4.43
N ASN A 101 17.56 -9.41 -5.23
CA ASN A 101 16.93 -9.06 -6.49
C ASN A 101 15.67 -8.21 -6.24
N PRO A 102 15.48 -7.10 -6.98
CA PRO A 102 14.32 -6.25 -6.82
C PRO A 102 13.04 -6.98 -7.26
N LEU A 103 11.98 -6.86 -6.47
CA LEU A 103 10.64 -7.32 -6.83
C LEU A 103 9.78 -6.11 -7.19
N GLU A 104 8.85 -6.30 -8.12
CA GLU A 104 7.98 -5.23 -8.57
C GLU A 104 6.85 -4.96 -7.56
N ILE A 105 6.55 -3.68 -7.31
CA ILE A 105 5.37 -3.24 -6.56
C ILE A 105 4.57 -2.34 -7.48
N ILE A 106 3.24 -2.51 -7.47
CA ILE A 106 2.35 -1.63 -8.22
C ILE A 106 2.25 -0.27 -7.53
N TYR A 107 2.51 0.79 -8.28
CA TYR A 107 2.31 2.18 -7.87
C TYR A 107 1.13 2.80 -8.63
N ALA A 108 0.32 3.60 -7.94
CA ALA A 108 -0.89 4.18 -8.54
C ALA A 108 -0.57 5.14 -9.71
N ILE A 109 0.57 5.86 -9.66
CA ILE A 109 0.93 6.85 -10.69
C ILE A 109 1.04 6.25 -12.09
N TYR A 110 1.40 4.97 -12.22
CA TYR A 110 1.55 4.33 -13.54
C TYR A 110 0.22 4.26 -14.31
N PHE A 111 -0.90 4.41 -13.61
CA PHE A 111 -2.24 4.31 -14.18
C PHE A 111 -2.86 5.70 -14.42
N TYR A 112 -2.51 6.68 -13.58
CA TYR A 112 -2.96 8.06 -13.76
C TYR A 112 -2.42 8.72 -15.04
N LEU A 113 -1.36 8.17 -15.64
CA LEU A 113 -0.87 8.65 -16.94
C LEU A 113 -1.91 8.48 -18.07
N ASN A 114 -2.79 7.49 -17.96
CA ASN A 114 -3.78 7.16 -18.99
C ASN A 114 -5.23 7.43 -18.52
N ASP A 115 -5.50 7.33 -17.23
CA ASP A 115 -6.82 7.60 -16.62
C ASP A 115 -6.66 7.96 -15.12
N ASP A 116 -6.99 9.20 -14.75
CA ASP A 116 -6.94 9.72 -13.36
C ASP A 116 -7.91 9.01 -12.39
N HIS A 117 -8.68 8.04 -12.88
CA HIS A 117 -9.73 7.38 -12.12
C HIS A 117 -9.58 5.86 -12.01
N THR A 118 -8.41 5.31 -12.34
CA THR A 118 -8.14 3.89 -12.10
C THR A 118 -8.00 3.59 -10.60
N TYR A 119 -8.68 2.56 -10.13
CA TYR A 119 -8.61 2.06 -8.75
C TYR A 119 -8.29 0.57 -8.72
N PHE A 120 -7.75 0.10 -7.61
CA PHE A 120 -7.26 -1.27 -7.49
C PHE A 120 -8.12 -2.09 -6.55
N VAL A 121 -8.39 -3.34 -6.93
CA VAL A 121 -9.24 -4.24 -6.16
C VAL A 121 -8.56 -5.59 -6.02
N HIS A 122 -8.65 -6.19 -4.83
CA HIS A 122 -8.31 -7.59 -4.58
C HIS A 122 -9.59 -8.38 -4.31
N TYR A 123 -9.90 -9.34 -5.18
CA TYR A 123 -11.03 -10.24 -5.02
C TYR A 123 -10.66 -11.45 -4.16
N LEU A 124 -11.28 -11.55 -2.99
CA LEU A 124 -11.17 -12.74 -2.13
C LEU A 124 -12.02 -13.90 -2.70
N ASN A 125 -13.17 -13.54 -3.27
CA ASN A 125 -14.09 -14.42 -3.99
C ASN A 125 -14.93 -13.56 -4.98
N PRO A 126 -15.79 -14.16 -5.82
CA PRO A 126 -16.57 -13.39 -6.81
C PRO A 126 -17.52 -12.35 -6.21
N LEU A 127 -17.84 -12.45 -4.93
CA LEU A 127 -18.80 -11.59 -4.22
C LEU A 127 -18.12 -10.59 -3.28
N ASN A 128 -16.90 -10.89 -2.83
CA ASN A 128 -16.17 -10.11 -1.83
C ASN A 128 -14.85 -9.63 -2.39
N SER A 129 -14.66 -8.31 -2.29
CA SER A 129 -13.48 -7.64 -2.78
C SER A 129 -13.05 -6.53 -1.84
N ASN A 130 -11.75 -6.32 -1.72
CA ASN A 130 -11.16 -5.23 -0.97
C ASN A 130 -10.62 -4.17 -1.93
N LEU A 131 -10.94 -2.91 -1.66
CA LEU A 131 -10.27 -1.80 -2.33
C LEU A 131 -8.82 -1.71 -1.83
N LEU A 132 -7.88 -1.63 -2.76
CA LEU A 132 -6.46 -1.50 -2.48
C LEU A 132 -6.04 -0.03 -2.60
N GLU A 133 -5.76 0.59 -1.46
CA GLU A 133 -5.04 1.87 -1.36
C GLU A 133 -3.56 1.65 -1.68
N LEU A 134 -3.14 1.91 -2.92
CA LEU A 134 -1.74 1.77 -3.33
C LEU A 134 -0.91 3.00 -2.96
N PRO A 135 0.40 2.86 -2.74
CA PRO A 135 1.28 4.02 -2.73
C PRO A 135 1.29 4.68 -4.12
N GLU A 136 1.26 6.01 -4.17
CA GLU A 136 1.33 6.74 -5.44
C GLU A 136 2.67 6.55 -6.14
N LYS A 137 3.78 6.59 -5.38
CA LYS A 137 5.15 6.43 -5.86
C LYS A 137 6.01 5.75 -4.78
N ASN A 138 7.25 5.42 -5.15
CA ASN A 138 8.27 4.91 -4.21
C ASN A 138 8.77 5.95 -3.18
N HIS A 139 8.30 7.18 -3.25
CA HIS A 139 8.60 8.27 -2.34
C HIS A 139 7.36 9.13 -2.12
N GLY A 140 7.35 9.92 -1.05
CA GLY A 140 6.23 10.77 -0.71
C GLY A 140 6.35 11.39 0.67
N VAL A 141 5.23 11.88 1.18
CA VAL A 141 5.17 12.56 2.48
C VAL A 141 4.07 11.98 3.33
N PHE A 142 4.43 11.49 4.52
CA PHE A 142 3.47 11.20 5.58
C PHE A 142 3.10 12.50 6.28
N LYS A 143 1.86 12.95 6.08
CA LYS A 143 1.37 14.23 6.62
C LYS A 143 1.39 14.27 8.14
N ALA A 144 1.59 15.45 8.71
CA ALA A 144 1.46 15.67 10.15
C ALA A 144 0.07 15.23 10.66
N ASN A 145 0.03 14.69 11.88
CA ASN A 145 -1.20 14.20 12.53
C ASN A 145 -2.06 13.27 11.68
N SER A 146 -1.43 12.41 10.87
CA SER A 146 -2.14 11.57 9.90
C SER A 146 -1.95 10.07 10.15
N TYR A 147 -2.88 9.32 9.56
CA TYR A 147 -2.83 7.88 9.41
C TYR A 147 -2.77 7.58 7.91
N THR A 148 -1.80 6.76 7.49
CA THR A 148 -1.63 6.34 6.11
C THR A 148 -1.52 4.83 6.06
N ARG A 149 -2.29 4.19 5.19
CA ARG A 149 -2.19 2.76 4.90
C ARG A 149 -1.90 2.57 3.42
N PHE A 150 -0.89 1.75 3.15
CA PHE A 150 -0.58 1.28 1.80
C PHE A 150 -0.81 -0.21 1.75
N ASN A 151 -1.58 -0.65 0.77
CA ASN A 151 -1.59 -2.04 0.33
C ASN A 151 -0.48 -2.19 -0.70
N LEU A 152 0.33 -3.22 -0.53
CA LEU A 152 1.53 -3.47 -1.32
C LEU A 152 1.31 -4.78 -2.09
N PRO A 153 0.66 -4.73 -3.27
CA PRO A 153 0.65 -5.83 -4.22
C PRO A 153 2.04 -5.90 -4.86
N ILE A 154 2.73 -6.99 -4.58
CA ILE A 154 4.07 -7.30 -5.08
C ILE A 154 3.89 -8.30 -6.19
N VAL A 155 4.21 -7.88 -7.42
CA VAL A 155 4.05 -8.70 -8.62
C VAL A 155 5.38 -9.40 -8.87
N VAL A 156 5.30 -10.71 -9.13
CA VAL A 156 6.46 -11.47 -9.56
C VAL A 156 6.32 -11.73 -11.05
N THR A 157 7.17 -11.10 -11.86
CA THR A 157 7.03 -11.06 -13.32
C THR A 157 7.89 -12.08 -14.06
N ASP A 158 8.95 -12.60 -13.44
CA ASP A 158 9.89 -13.54 -14.07
C ASP A 158 9.76 -14.95 -13.49
N GLU A 159 9.37 -15.92 -14.32
CA GLU A 159 9.26 -17.34 -13.95
C GLU A 159 10.61 -17.96 -13.52
N TYR A 160 11.75 -17.39 -13.95
CA TYR A 160 13.09 -17.91 -13.64
C TYR A 160 13.65 -17.37 -12.32
N GLU A 161 13.18 -16.22 -11.84
CA GLU A 161 13.49 -15.68 -10.49
C GLU A 161 12.68 -16.38 -9.38
N TYR A 162 11.68 -17.17 -9.76
CA TYR A 162 10.55 -17.57 -8.93
C TYR A 162 10.72 -18.88 -8.16
N LYS A 163 11.47 -19.87 -8.64
CA LYS A 163 11.40 -21.22 -8.04
C LYS A 163 11.77 -21.28 -6.56
N ASP A 164 12.66 -20.40 -6.12
CA ASP A 164 13.24 -20.43 -4.77
C ASP A 164 12.91 -19.20 -3.90
N LEU A 165 11.92 -18.38 -4.28
CA LEU A 165 11.54 -17.23 -3.46
C LEU A 165 11.00 -17.71 -2.10
N LYS A 166 11.75 -17.43 -1.03
CA LYS A 166 11.41 -17.80 0.35
C LYS A 166 11.15 -16.58 1.23
N HIS A 167 11.87 -15.50 0.99
CA HIS A 167 11.83 -14.32 1.84
C HIS A 167 11.61 -13.06 1.03
N ILE A 168 10.53 -12.34 1.33
CA ILE A 168 10.26 -11.02 0.75
C ILE A 168 10.62 -9.97 1.78
N LYS A 169 11.52 -9.04 1.44
CA LYS A 169 11.85 -7.90 2.29
C LYS A 169 11.30 -6.61 1.71
N ILE A 170 10.57 -5.88 2.54
CA ILE A 170 10.05 -4.54 2.24
C ILE A 170 10.85 -3.54 3.05
N GLU A 171 11.30 -2.46 2.41
CA GLU A 171 11.97 -1.38 3.11
C GLU A 171 11.59 -0.01 2.58
N PHE A 172 11.69 1.00 3.44
CA PHE A 172 11.66 2.40 3.05
C PHE A 172 12.53 3.23 3.99
N LYS A 173 12.92 4.40 3.50
CA LYS A 173 13.80 5.34 4.21
C LYS A 173 13.01 6.58 4.58
N VAL A 174 13.24 7.12 5.77
CA VAL A 174 12.62 8.37 6.22
C VAL A 174 13.70 9.39 6.53
N ALA A 175 13.56 10.58 5.96
CA ALA A 175 14.40 11.73 6.27
C ALA A 175 14.04 12.23 7.67
N LYS A 176 14.97 12.15 8.61
CA LYS A 176 14.84 12.82 9.91
C LYS A 176 15.66 14.09 9.93
N ASN A 177 15.05 15.17 10.39
CA ASN A 177 15.64 16.50 10.48
C ASN A 177 16.64 16.65 11.67
N SER A 178 17.43 15.60 11.95
CA SER A 178 18.45 15.60 12.99
C SER A 178 19.80 15.23 12.38
N PHE A 179 20.65 16.25 12.19
CA PHE A 179 22.10 16.21 11.95
C PHE A 179 22.67 15.00 11.17
N ARG A 180 21.98 14.51 10.13
CA ARG A 180 22.41 13.47 9.15
C ARG A 180 22.17 12.00 9.50
N LYS A 181 21.01 11.60 10.05
CA LYS A 181 20.65 10.17 10.11
C LYS A 181 19.34 9.86 9.39
N ILE A 182 19.47 9.21 8.24
CA ILE A 182 18.38 8.52 7.55
C ILE A 182 17.98 7.35 8.42
N LYS A 183 16.68 7.20 8.70
CA LYS A 183 16.18 6.02 9.40
C LYS A 183 15.56 5.06 8.40
N ILE A 184 16.06 3.83 8.39
CA ILE A 184 15.55 2.75 7.55
C ILE A 184 14.53 1.95 8.35
N TYR A 185 13.39 1.67 7.72
CA TYR A 185 12.36 0.78 8.25
C TYR A 185 12.22 -0.37 7.28
N SER A 186 12.31 -1.60 7.79
CA SER A 186 12.16 -2.78 6.97
C SER A 186 11.47 -3.92 7.71
N LYS A 187 10.89 -4.84 6.94
CA LYS A 187 10.31 -6.09 7.42
C LYS A 187 10.56 -7.17 6.39
N THR A 188 11.07 -8.30 6.85
CA THR A 188 11.17 -9.53 6.06
C THR A 188 10.00 -10.45 6.41
N TYR A 189 9.40 -11.01 5.38
CA TYR A 189 8.33 -12.00 5.46
C TYR A 189 8.84 -13.33 4.94
N ASP A 190 8.55 -14.40 5.68
CA ASP A 190 8.68 -15.75 5.19
C ASP A 190 7.43 -16.07 4.36
N VAL A 191 7.64 -16.37 3.08
CA VAL A 191 6.59 -16.74 2.13
C VAL A 191 6.67 -18.22 1.74
N THR A 192 7.57 -19.00 2.34
CA THR A 192 7.83 -20.41 2.00
C THR A 192 6.55 -21.24 1.86
N GLY A 193 6.58 -22.18 0.92
CA GLY A 193 5.46 -23.09 0.68
C GLY A 193 4.33 -22.49 -0.15
N TRP A 194 4.46 -21.25 -0.63
CA TRP A 194 3.57 -20.70 -1.64
C TRP A 194 3.58 -21.58 -2.91
N GLN A 195 4.72 -22.20 -3.26
CA GLN A 195 4.84 -23.14 -4.39
C GLN A 195 3.92 -24.37 -4.24
N ARG A 196 3.59 -24.74 -2.99
CA ARG A 196 2.76 -25.89 -2.66
C ARG A 196 1.28 -25.53 -2.53
N LYS A 197 0.94 -24.24 -2.54
CA LYS A 197 -0.46 -23.82 -2.62
C LYS A 197 -0.89 -24.06 -4.07
N PRO A 198 -1.82 -25.00 -4.33
CA PRO A 198 -2.29 -25.21 -5.70
C PRO A 198 -2.77 -23.87 -6.24
N TYR A 199 -2.29 -23.48 -7.42
CA TYR A 199 -2.76 -22.29 -8.13
C TYR A 199 -4.28 -22.37 -8.20
N ARG A 200 -4.97 -21.61 -7.35
CA ARG A 200 -6.40 -21.44 -7.47
C ARG A 200 -6.58 -20.52 -8.65
N LEU A 201 -7.13 -21.04 -9.75
CA LEU A 201 -7.73 -20.25 -10.82
C LEU A 201 -8.48 -19.11 -10.15
N GLY A 202 -7.98 -17.89 -10.26
CA GLY A 202 -8.71 -16.75 -9.72
C GLY A 202 -9.63 -16.19 -10.78
N TYR A 203 -10.42 -15.22 -10.36
CA TYR A 203 -11.72 -14.99 -10.96
C TYR A 203 -11.68 -14.06 -12.18
N GLY A 204 -10.55 -13.86 -12.87
CA GLY A 204 -10.43 -12.80 -13.89
C GLY A 204 -11.52 -12.82 -14.98
N GLN A 205 -11.94 -14.02 -15.41
CA GLN A 205 -13.05 -14.21 -16.36
C GLN A 205 -14.42 -14.30 -15.64
N ASP A 206 -14.51 -14.96 -14.50
CA ASP A 206 -15.74 -15.06 -13.69
C ASP A 206 -16.19 -13.71 -13.12
N ILE A 207 -15.27 -12.81 -12.80
CA ILE A 207 -15.50 -11.41 -12.38
C ILE A 207 -16.05 -10.62 -13.56
N LYS A 208 -15.49 -10.77 -14.77
CA LYS A 208 -16.05 -10.14 -15.98
C LYS A 208 -17.49 -10.58 -16.19
N ILE A 209 -17.76 -11.88 -16.06
CA ILE A 209 -19.12 -12.44 -16.14
C ILE A 209 -20.01 -11.87 -15.02
N ASN A 210 -19.58 -11.89 -13.76
CA ASN A 210 -20.39 -11.43 -12.63
C ASN A 210 -20.67 -9.91 -12.67
N ILE A 211 -19.70 -9.08 -13.09
CA ILE A 211 -19.91 -7.64 -13.31
C ILE A 211 -20.92 -7.41 -14.45
N LEU A 212 -20.79 -8.14 -15.55
CA LEU A 212 -21.75 -8.07 -16.66
C LEU A 212 -23.14 -8.51 -16.23
N THR A 213 -23.25 -9.60 -15.46
CA THR A 213 -24.51 -10.09 -14.90
C THR A 213 -25.12 -9.07 -13.94
N LYS A 214 -24.35 -8.47 -13.03
CA LYS A 214 -24.84 -7.40 -12.14
C LYS A 214 -25.32 -6.17 -12.93
N ARG A 215 -24.62 -5.80 -14.01
CA ARG A 215 -25.06 -4.71 -14.91
C ARG A 215 -26.39 -5.07 -15.59
N ILE A 216 -26.54 -6.29 -16.11
CA ILE A 216 -27.79 -6.77 -16.71
C ILE A 216 -28.94 -6.74 -15.70
N VAL A 217 -28.74 -7.30 -14.50
CA VAL A 217 -29.75 -7.29 -13.43
C VAL A 217 -30.09 -5.87 -13.00
N SER A 218 -29.10 -4.97 -12.92
CA SER A 218 -29.35 -3.56 -12.58
C SER A 218 -30.14 -2.81 -13.65
N LEU A 219 -30.01 -3.19 -14.93
CA LEU A 219 -30.80 -2.64 -16.03
C LEU A 219 -32.26 -3.15 -15.95
N GLU A 220 -32.47 -4.42 -15.61
CA GLU A 220 -33.82 -4.96 -15.36
C GLU A 220 -34.52 -4.29 -14.17
N VAL A 221 -33.78 -3.94 -13.12
CA VAL A 221 -34.33 -3.31 -11.91
C VAL A 221 -34.64 -1.82 -12.09
N LYS A 222 -33.94 -1.10 -12.98
CA LYS A 222 -34.06 0.36 -13.04
C LYS A 222 -35.29 0.86 -13.80
N ASP A 223 -35.84 0.09 -14.73
CA ASP A 223 -36.85 0.63 -15.65
C ASP A 223 -38.13 -0.20 -15.81
N HIS A 224 -38.27 -1.42 -15.26
CA HIS A 224 -39.40 -2.35 -15.53
C HIS A 224 -39.76 -2.53 -17.03
N ILE A 225 -38.96 -1.98 -17.93
CA ILE A 225 -39.04 -1.97 -19.37
C ILE A 225 -37.63 -2.32 -19.83
N VAL A 226 -37.48 -3.49 -20.45
CA VAL A 226 -36.20 -4.02 -20.88
C VAL A 226 -35.69 -3.19 -22.06
N ASP A 227 -34.58 -2.45 -21.88
CA ASP A 227 -33.79 -1.97 -23.01
C ASP A 227 -33.11 -3.19 -23.67
N ASN A 228 -33.85 -3.78 -24.61
CA ASN A 228 -33.45 -5.01 -25.29
C ASN A 228 -32.10 -4.86 -26.00
N GLU A 229 -31.76 -3.69 -26.53
CA GLU A 229 -30.51 -3.49 -27.26
C GLU A 229 -29.30 -3.51 -26.31
N ALA A 230 -29.41 -2.83 -25.17
CA ALA A 230 -28.40 -2.86 -24.11
C ALA A 230 -28.25 -4.27 -23.50
N LEU A 231 -29.37 -4.98 -23.31
CA LEU A 231 -29.39 -6.36 -22.81
C LEU A 231 -28.70 -7.32 -23.79
N PHE A 232 -29.06 -7.30 -25.07
CA PHE A 232 -28.45 -8.13 -26.12
C PHE A 232 -26.96 -7.86 -26.27
N LYS A 233 -26.53 -6.59 -26.20
CA LYS A 233 -25.12 -6.21 -26.27
C LYS A 233 -24.32 -6.78 -25.09
N ASN A 234 -24.88 -6.76 -23.89
CA ASN A 234 -24.22 -7.31 -22.70
C ASN A 234 -24.21 -8.84 -22.70
N LEU A 235 -25.31 -9.50 -23.12
CA LEU A 235 -25.37 -10.96 -23.29
C LEU A 235 -24.36 -11.46 -24.33
N ASN A 236 -24.21 -10.76 -25.46
CA ASN A 236 -23.22 -11.11 -26.47
C ASN A 236 -21.77 -10.98 -25.96
N LYS A 237 -21.50 -10.01 -25.07
CA LYS A 237 -20.19 -9.91 -24.40
C LYS A 237 -19.94 -11.09 -23.46
N ILE A 238 -20.95 -11.50 -22.67
CA ILE A 238 -20.86 -12.69 -21.83
C ILE A 238 -20.61 -13.94 -22.68
N HIS A 239 -21.34 -14.10 -23.78
CA HIS A 239 -21.18 -15.25 -24.67
C HIS A 239 -19.77 -15.34 -25.26
N LYS A 240 -19.18 -14.20 -25.69
CA LYS A 240 -17.79 -14.16 -26.17
C LYS A 240 -16.78 -14.55 -25.09
N VAL A 241 -16.94 -14.04 -23.86
CA VAL A 241 -16.08 -14.40 -22.74
C VAL A 241 -16.19 -15.91 -22.42
N LEU A 242 -17.41 -16.46 -22.46
CA LEU A 242 -17.64 -17.90 -22.28
C LEU A 242 -17.01 -18.75 -23.39
N GLN A 243 -17.07 -18.30 -24.64
CA GLN A 243 -16.40 -18.98 -25.75
C GLN A 243 -14.89 -19.00 -25.56
N GLU A 244 -14.29 -17.87 -25.16
CA GLU A 244 -12.84 -17.76 -24.88
C GLU A 244 -12.40 -18.75 -23.79
N ILE A 245 -13.16 -18.85 -22.68
CA ILE A 245 -12.93 -19.82 -21.60
C ILE A 245 -12.92 -21.25 -22.17
N ASN A 246 -13.95 -21.61 -22.93
CA ASN A 246 -14.14 -22.97 -23.41
C ASN A 246 -13.04 -23.38 -24.42
N THR A 247 -12.56 -22.45 -25.24
CA THR A 247 -11.38 -22.68 -26.10
C THR A 247 -10.09 -22.85 -25.30
N GLN A 248 -9.87 -22.07 -24.24
CA GLN A 248 -8.69 -22.22 -23.39
C GLN A 248 -8.68 -23.55 -22.63
N GLU A 249 -9.84 -24.03 -22.18
CA GLU A 249 -9.98 -25.35 -21.54
C GLU A 249 -9.78 -26.51 -22.54
N SER A 250 -10.37 -26.43 -23.73
CA SER A 250 -10.22 -27.48 -24.77
C SER A 250 -8.79 -27.56 -25.34
N SER A 251 -8.01 -26.49 -25.29
CA SER A 251 -6.60 -26.48 -25.72
C SER A 251 -5.71 -27.25 -24.73
N ARG A 252 -6.10 -27.23 -23.44
CA ARG A 252 -5.36 -27.84 -22.34
C ARG A 252 -5.68 -29.32 -22.14
N SER A 253 -6.87 -29.79 -22.53
CA SER A 253 -7.20 -31.22 -22.49
C SER A 253 -6.53 -32.05 -23.61
N ARG A 254 -5.77 -31.39 -24.51
CA ARG A 254 -5.06 -32.01 -25.64
C ARG A 254 -3.54 -31.99 -25.48
N LEU A 255 -3.03 -31.53 -24.34
CA LEU A 255 -1.63 -31.58 -23.91
C LEU A 255 -1.53 -32.50 -22.69
#